data_AF-A0A7S2L087-F1
#
_entry.id   AF-A0A7S2L087-F1
#
_cell.length_a   1.000
_cell.length_b   1.000
_cell.length_c   1.000
_cell.angle_alpha   90.00
_cell.angle_beta   90.00
_cell.angle_gamma   90.00
#
_symmetry.space_group_name_H-M   'P 1'
#
loop_
_entity.id
_entity.type
_entity.pdbx_description
1 polymer ?
#
loop_
_entity_poly.entity_id
_entity_poly.type
_entity_poly.pdbx_seq_one_letter_code
_entity_poly.pdbx_strand_id
1 'polypeptide(L)'
;MVQSLKCSSFHTRTVTLPNCNEDDQQDCTRVYHLVLPRILCHSGFRRLGEAPEENEYFEGTHKRVGTLPLVFALHAFEEDARSMEVFIPYADASNFVLVLPEGKEFSFNAGDCCGAAKHDDINDVEYLTHLKQELTQEFSFLHPSLTYGIGWNNGAFMLTYAMQQVPSMFKAIVPIAGYTHRLQEMVNADAGMMLHYSLDDTQTRPSGCCDNPNLPECNGEVMSDWCVSILQFFDLWATEVDQCSISDASGGFDN
;
A
#
# COMPACT_ATOMS: atom_id res chain seq x y z
N MET A 1 -6.33 26.08 -8.19
CA MET A 1 -7.78 25.90 -8.00
C MET A 1 -8.01 24.40 -8.16
N VAL A 2 -8.44 23.71 -7.11
CA VAL A 2 -8.63 22.24 -7.15
C VAL A 2 -9.74 21.94 -8.15
N GLN A 3 -9.51 20.98 -9.05
CA GLN A 3 -10.53 20.55 -10.02
C GLN A 3 -11.71 19.94 -9.26
N SER A 4 -12.94 20.15 -9.74
CA SER A 4 -14.11 19.51 -9.12
C SER A 4 -14.00 17.99 -9.29
N LEU A 5 -13.99 17.26 -8.18
CA LEU A 5 -13.84 15.80 -8.14
C LEU A 5 -15.12 15.17 -7.59
N LYS A 6 -15.69 14.20 -8.30
CA LYS A 6 -16.85 13.43 -7.83
C LYS A 6 -16.44 12.50 -6.68
N CYS A 7 -17.23 12.38 -5.60
CA CYS A 7 -16.91 11.40 -4.55
C CYS A 7 -17.29 9.98 -4.96
N SER A 8 -16.71 9.01 -4.26
CA SER A 8 -16.99 7.57 -4.45
C SER A 8 -16.77 7.11 -5.90
N SER A 9 -15.91 7.81 -6.63
CA SER A 9 -15.61 7.52 -8.03
C SER A 9 -14.12 7.54 -8.29
N PHE A 10 -13.71 6.68 -9.22
CA PHE A 10 -12.35 6.49 -9.66
C PHE A 10 -11.87 7.63 -10.56
N HIS A 11 -10.91 8.45 -10.10
CA HIS A 11 -10.32 9.54 -10.88
C HIS A 11 -8.90 9.21 -11.32
N THR A 12 -8.69 8.99 -12.62
CA THR A 12 -7.36 8.82 -13.21
C THR A 12 -6.62 10.16 -13.28
N ARG A 13 -5.42 10.19 -12.69
CA ARG A 13 -4.52 11.35 -12.68
C ARG A 13 -3.09 10.90 -12.98
N THR A 14 -2.23 11.87 -13.22
CA THR A 14 -0.79 11.64 -13.37
C THR A 14 -0.01 12.48 -12.37
N VAL A 15 1.17 12.00 -12.01
CA VAL A 15 2.17 12.74 -11.22
C VAL A 15 3.50 12.68 -11.95
N THR A 16 4.26 13.78 -11.93
CA THR A 16 5.57 13.85 -12.56
C THR A 16 6.67 13.87 -11.50
N LEU A 17 7.59 12.92 -11.54
CA LEU A 17 8.66 12.78 -10.54
C LEU A 17 9.74 13.88 -10.70
N PRO A 18 10.27 14.42 -9.59
CA PRO A 18 11.12 15.62 -9.61
C PRO A 18 12.54 15.39 -10.14
N ASN A 19 13.09 14.18 -10.00
CA ASN A 19 14.48 13.85 -10.35
C ASN A 19 14.60 13.09 -11.67
N CYS A 20 13.66 13.31 -12.58
CA CYS A 20 13.58 12.55 -13.79
C CYS A 20 14.52 13.12 -14.88
N ASN A 21 15.43 12.29 -15.38
CA ASN A 21 16.46 12.70 -16.32
C ASN A 21 15.85 12.85 -17.72
N GLU A 22 16.10 13.96 -18.43
CA GLU A 22 15.47 14.24 -19.73
C GLU A 22 15.79 13.20 -20.82
N ASP A 23 16.87 12.43 -20.64
CA ASP A 23 17.31 11.35 -21.54
C ASP A 23 16.66 9.98 -21.23
N ASP A 24 15.98 9.83 -20.08
CA ASP A 24 15.32 8.59 -19.65
C ASP A 24 13.86 8.86 -19.24
N GLN A 25 13.06 9.24 -20.24
CA GLN A 25 11.71 9.80 -20.05
C GLN A 25 10.63 8.76 -19.73
N GLN A 26 10.92 7.47 -19.82
CA GLN A 26 9.88 6.44 -19.80
C GLN A 26 9.12 6.35 -18.47
N ASP A 27 9.69 6.86 -17.37
CA ASP A 27 9.13 6.70 -16.01
C ASP A 27 8.82 7.99 -15.27
N CYS A 28 8.98 9.13 -15.95
CA CYS A 28 8.81 10.43 -15.29
C CYS A 28 7.39 10.73 -14.92
N THR A 29 6.44 10.29 -15.74
CA THR A 29 5.02 10.52 -15.49
C THR A 29 4.36 9.20 -15.14
N ARG A 30 3.86 9.10 -13.91
CA ARG A 30 3.21 7.90 -13.39
C ARG A 30 1.71 8.12 -13.23
N VAL A 31 0.93 7.11 -13.59
CA VAL A 31 -0.53 7.13 -13.49
C VAL A 31 -0.94 6.67 -12.09
N TYR A 32 -1.90 7.35 -11.49
CA TYR A 32 -2.55 6.88 -10.27
C TYR A 32 -4.04 7.19 -10.33
N HIS A 33 -4.79 6.55 -9.47
CA HIS A 33 -6.20 6.81 -9.30
C HIS A 33 -6.49 7.30 -7.90
N LEU A 34 -7.44 8.22 -7.81
CA LEU A 34 -7.83 8.87 -6.57
C LEU A 34 -9.33 8.71 -6.37
N VAL A 35 -9.73 8.34 -5.16
CA VAL A 35 -11.12 8.27 -4.75
C VAL A 35 -11.28 9.07 -3.46
N LEU A 36 -12.13 10.10 -3.55
CA LEU A 36 -12.51 10.90 -2.40
C LEU A 36 -13.74 10.28 -1.72
N PRO A 37 -13.71 10.08 -0.40
CA PRO A 37 -14.83 9.49 0.31
C PRO A 37 -16.00 10.46 0.38
N ARG A 38 -17.20 9.92 0.46
CA ARG A 38 -18.46 10.68 0.44
C ARG A 38 -18.55 11.82 1.46
N ILE A 39 -17.92 11.67 2.62
CA ILE A 39 -17.90 12.70 3.69
C ILE A 39 -17.33 14.05 3.21
N LEU A 40 -16.48 14.03 2.18
CA LEU A 40 -15.89 15.22 1.59
C LEU A 40 -16.89 15.99 0.69
N CYS A 41 -17.82 15.29 0.03
CA CYS A 41 -18.76 15.94 -0.87
C CYS A 41 -19.93 16.60 -0.12
N HIS A 42 -20.60 17.54 -0.81
CA HIS A 42 -21.61 18.47 -0.26
C HIS A 42 -22.69 17.84 0.64
N SER A 43 -23.01 16.57 0.45
CA SER A 43 -24.03 15.78 1.14
C SER A 43 -23.49 14.82 2.22
N GLY A 44 -22.20 14.90 2.58
CA GLY A 44 -21.52 14.00 3.53
C GLY A 44 -22.15 13.91 4.93
N PHE A 45 -23.12 14.77 5.24
CA PHE A 45 -24.04 14.66 6.38
C PHE A 45 -25.49 14.50 5.89
N ARG A 46 -25.84 13.33 5.38
CA ARG A 46 -27.25 12.97 5.20
C ARG A 46 -27.82 12.40 6.49
N ARG A 47 -29.06 12.78 6.81
CA ARG A 47 -29.81 12.07 7.85
C ARG A 47 -30.16 10.68 7.32
N LEU A 48 -30.13 9.68 8.20
CA LEU A 48 -30.67 8.34 7.91
C LEU A 48 -32.07 8.50 7.27
N GLY A 49 -32.22 8.12 5.99
CA GLY A 49 -33.49 8.17 5.25
C GLY A 49 -33.54 9.05 3.99
N GLU A 50 -32.51 9.84 3.68
CA GLU A 50 -32.48 10.66 2.45
C GLU A 50 -31.93 9.89 1.23
N ALA A 51 -32.68 9.89 0.12
CA ALA A 51 -32.37 9.14 -1.12
C ALA A 51 -31.15 9.71 -1.87
N PRO A 52 -30.12 8.93 -2.26
CA PRO A 52 -28.84 9.40 -2.82
C PRO A 52 -28.98 10.54 -3.83
N GLU A 53 -28.21 11.62 -3.70
CA GLU A 53 -28.12 12.63 -4.75
C GLU A 53 -27.08 12.15 -5.75
N GLU A 54 -27.42 12.15 -7.04
CA GLU A 54 -26.58 11.54 -8.09
C GLU A 54 -25.30 12.35 -8.40
N ASN A 55 -25.17 13.56 -7.83
CA ASN A 55 -24.18 14.58 -8.19
C ASN A 55 -23.42 15.13 -6.97
N GLU A 56 -22.67 14.27 -6.27
CA GLU A 56 -21.86 14.65 -5.10
C GLU A 56 -20.42 14.99 -5.52
N TYR A 57 -20.06 16.28 -5.43
CA TYR A 57 -18.75 16.79 -5.84
C TYR A 57 -17.99 17.49 -4.71
N PHE A 58 -16.67 17.37 -4.75
CA PHE A 58 -15.72 18.15 -3.96
C PHE A 58 -15.29 19.39 -4.75
N GLU A 59 -15.48 20.57 -4.14
CA GLU A 59 -15.20 21.88 -4.75
C GLU A 59 -13.98 22.61 -4.13
N GLY A 60 -13.03 21.89 -3.54
CA GLY A 60 -11.77 22.47 -3.04
C GLY A 60 -11.82 23.10 -1.64
N THR A 61 -12.96 23.12 -0.95
CA THR A 61 -13.02 23.56 0.46
C THR A 61 -13.81 22.60 1.35
N HIS A 62 -13.20 22.20 2.48
CA HIS A 62 -13.90 21.47 3.53
C HIS A 62 -13.66 22.13 4.88
N LYS A 63 -14.72 22.67 5.49
CA LYS A 63 -14.67 23.31 6.81
C LYS A 63 -15.13 22.37 7.95
N ARG A 64 -15.48 21.12 7.63
CA ARG A 64 -16.28 20.25 8.50
C ARG A 64 -15.69 18.86 8.78
N VAL A 65 -14.57 18.51 8.16
CA VAL A 65 -13.87 17.25 8.44
C VAL A 65 -12.55 17.56 9.11
N GLY A 66 -12.14 16.69 10.05
CA GLY A 66 -10.78 16.69 10.58
C GLY A 66 -9.80 16.13 9.55
N THR A 67 -8.63 15.74 10.03
CA THR A 67 -7.66 15.02 9.20
C THR A 67 -8.22 13.64 8.83
N LEU A 68 -8.23 13.30 7.54
CA LEU A 68 -8.58 11.99 7.03
C LEU A 68 -7.34 11.14 6.75
N PRO A 69 -7.42 9.82 6.91
CA PRO A 69 -6.38 8.90 6.47
C PRO A 69 -6.20 8.91 4.95
N LEU A 70 -4.97 8.71 4.50
CA LEU A 70 -4.62 8.39 3.12
C LEU A 70 -4.29 6.90 3.02
N VAL A 71 -4.99 6.14 2.19
CA VAL A 71 -4.77 4.70 2.04
C VAL A 71 -4.30 4.41 0.62
N PHE A 72 -3.11 3.81 0.51
CA PHE A 72 -2.58 3.28 -0.74
C PHE A 72 -3.05 1.84 -0.92
N ALA A 73 -3.64 1.54 -2.06
CA ALA A 73 -4.05 0.19 -2.45
C ALA A 73 -3.23 -0.27 -3.67
N LEU A 74 -2.33 -1.23 -3.46
CA LEU A 74 -1.38 -1.71 -4.48
C LEU A 74 -1.82 -3.06 -5.06
N HIS A 75 -1.97 -3.12 -6.38
CA HIS A 75 -2.43 -4.31 -7.10
C HIS A 75 -1.38 -5.44 -7.12
N ALA A 76 -1.82 -6.65 -7.47
CA ALA A 76 -0.95 -7.81 -7.65
C ALA A 76 -0.17 -7.77 -8.98
N PHE A 77 0.79 -8.68 -9.15
CA PHE A 77 1.51 -8.83 -10.41
C PHE A 77 0.54 -9.26 -11.53
N GLU A 78 0.74 -8.72 -12.74
CA GLU A 78 -0.11 -8.94 -13.92
C GLU A 78 -1.55 -8.38 -13.80
N GLU A 79 -1.81 -7.58 -12.77
CA GLU A 79 -3.04 -6.81 -12.60
C GLU A 79 -2.80 -5.30 -12.79
N ASP A 80 -3.87 -4.52 -12.80
CA ASP A 80 -3.83 -3.06 -12.81
C ASP A 80 -4.51 -2.48 -11.56
N ALA A 81 -4.36 -1.17 -11.36
CA ALA A 81 -4.92 -0.47 -10.21
C ALA A 81 -6.45 -0.62 -10.05
N ARG A 82 -7.20 -1.03 -11.10
CA ARG A 82 -8.64 -1.24 -10.99
C ARG A 82 -9.01 -2.49 -10.21
N SER A 83 -8.12 -3.48 -10.12
CA SER A 83 -8.37 -4.66 -9.28
C SER A 83 -8.60 -4.26 -7.81
N MET A 84 -8.04 -3.12 -7.41
CA MET A 84 -8.14 -2.56 -6.07
C MET A 84 -9.38 -1.64 -5.88
N GLU A 85 -10.25 -1.46 -6.88
CA GLU A 85 -11.53 -0.72 -6.74
C GLU A 85 -12.48 -1.34 -5.72
N VAL A 86 -12.27 -2.62 -5.36
CA VAL A 86 -12.99 -3.31 -4.28
C VAL A 86 -12.93 -2.56 -2.94
N PHE A 87 -11.92 -1.69 -2.74
CA PHE A 87 -11.77 -0.88 -1.53
C PHE A 87 -12.63 0.41 -1.51
N ILE A 88 -13.26 0.80 -2.62
CA ILE A 88 -14.06 2.04 -2.71
C ILE A 88 -15.19 2.10 -1.67
N PRO A 89 -16.04 1.06 -1.49
CA PRO A 89 -17.10 1.11 -0.47
C PRO A 89 -16.57 1.25 0.96
N TYR A 90 -15.36 0.76 1.21
CA TYR A 90 -14.70 0.88 2.52
C TYR A 90 -14.11 2.27 2.74
N ALA A 91 -13.63 2.94 1.68
CA ALA A 91 -13.21 4.34 1.73
C ALA A 91 -14.36 5.23 2.21
N ASP A 92 -15.57 4.99 1.70
CA ASP A 92 -16.77 5.69 2.13
C ASP A 92 -17.18 5.33 3.56
N ALA A 93 -17.22 4.04 3.92
CA ALA A 93 -17.67 3.59 5.23
C ALA A 93 -16.73 4.04 6.37
N SER A 94 -15.42 4.08 6.10
CA SER A 94 -14.38 4.36 7.08
C SER A 94 -13.76 5.75 6.95
N ASN A 95 -14.26 6.58 6.02
CA ASN A 95 -13.83 7.97 5.81
C ASN A 95 -12.33 8.13 5.55
N PHE A 96 -11.78 7.44 4.55
CA PHE A 96 -10.41 7.65 4.10
C PHE A 96 -10.34 8.00 2.62
N VAL A 97 -9.29 8.71 2.22
CA VAL A 97 -8.95 8.92 0.81
C VAL A 97 -8.21 7.69 0.31
N LEU A 98 -8.72 7.10 -0.77
CA LEU A 98 -8.10 5.94 -1.39
C LEU A 98 -7.29 6.37 -2.61
N VAL A 99 -6.05 5.90 -2.66
CA VAL A 99 -5.11 6.09 -3.78
C VAL A 99 -4.76 4.73 -4.32
N LEU A 100 -4.88 4.56 -5.63
CA LEU A 100 -4.57 3.32 -6.33
C LEU A 100 -3.49 3.64 -7.38
N PRO A 101 -2.20 3.54 -7.01
CA PRO A 101 -1.08 3.71 -7.93
C PRO A 101 -1.09 2.65 -9.04
N GLU A 102 -0.68 3.02 -10.25
CA GLU A 102 -0.49 2.08 -11.35
C GLU A 102 0.97 1.61 -11.42
N GLY A 103 1.17 0.29 -11.39
CA GLY A 103 2.46 -0.35 -11.61
C GLY A 103 2.90 -0.22 -13.08
N LYS A 104 4.21 -0.18 -13.32
CA LYS A 104 4.73 -0.17 -14.68
C LYS A 104 4.58 -1.58 -15.27
N GLU A 105 3.96 -1.68 -16.44
CA GLU A 105 3.74 -2.98 -17.11
C GLU A 105 3.11 -4.02 -16.16
N PHE A 106 2.12 -3.59 -15.37
CA PHE A 106 1.38 -4.45 -14.44
C PHE A 106 2.24 -5.02 -13.29
N SER A 107 3.33 -4.36 -12.92
CA SER A 107 4.12 -4.68 -11.73
C SER A 107 4.75 -3.47 -11.04
N PHE A 108 5.16 -3.66 -9.79
CA PHE A 108 6.00 -2.76 -9.02
C PHE A 108 7.36 -3.39 -8.78
N ASN A 109 8.41 -2.58 -8.77
CA ASN A 109 9.73 -2.96 -8.28
C ASN A 109 9.72 -3.05 -6.76
N ALA A 110 9.39 -4.23 -6.26
CA ALA A 110 9.22 -4.50 -4.84
C ALA A 110 10.46 -5.17 -4.21
N GLY A 111 11.64 -4.95 -4.78
CA GLY A 111 12.91 -5.56 -4.36
C GLY A 111 12.98 -7.04 -4.75
N ASP A 112 12.37 -7.91 -3.95
CA ASP A 112 12.41 -9.36 -4.15
C ASP A 112 11.42 -9.83 -5.24
N CYS A 113 10.35 -9.08 -5.51
CA CYS A 113 9.34 -9.37 -6.54
C CYS A 113 9.27 -8.20 -7.52
N CYS A 114 8.98 -8.31 -8.80
CA CYS A 114 8.91 -9.38 -9.80
C CYS A 114 8.47 -8.64 -11.09
N GLY A 115 8.60 -9.26 -12.26
CA GLY A 115 8.14 -8.65 -13.51
C GLY A 115 8.94 -7.43 -13.96
N ALA A 116 8.42 -6.75 -14.98
CA ALA A 116 9.12 -5.71 -15.74
C ALA A 116 9.61 -4.54 -14.86
N ALA A 117 8.80 -4.04 -13.93
CA ALA A 117 9.23 -2.93 -13.07
C ALA A 117 10.50 -3.26 -12.27
N LYS A 118 10.66 -4.51 -11.81
CA LYS A 118 11.88 -4.97 -11.16
C LYS A 118 13.04 -5.13 -12.15
N HIS A 119 12.80 -5.74 -13.31
CA HIS A 119 13.84 -5.97 -14.33
C HIS A 119 14.43 -4.67 -14.88
N ASP A 120 13.60 -3.65 -15.02
CA ASP A 120 13.99 -2.33 -15.52
C ASP A 120 14.44 -1.36 -14.40
N ASP A 121 14.57 -1.86 -13.17
CA ASP A 121 14.99 -1.08 -11.99
C ASP A 121 14.15 0.20 -11.75
N ILE A 122 12.84 0.08 -11.90
CA ILE A 122 11.91 1.19 -11.74
C ILE A 122 11.90 1.64 -10.28
N ASN A 123 12.05 2.95 -10.04
CA ASN A 123 12.03 3.48 -8.68
C ASN A 123 10.60 3.72 -8.18
N ASP A 124 9.88 2.64 -7.85
CA ASP A 124 8.53 2.71 -7.31
C ASP A 124 8.48 3.29 -5.89
N VAL A 125 9.56 3.21 -5.12
CA VAL A 125 9.65 3.84 -3.79
C VAL A 125 9.57 5.36 -3.91
N GLU A 126 10.32 5.97 -4.84
CA GLU A 126 10.28 7.41 -5.11
C GLU A 126 8.89 7.81 -5.63
N TYR A 127 8.30 7.00 -6.51
CA TYR A 127 6.96 7.25 -7.02
C TYR A 127 5.91 7.33 -5.90
N LEU A 128 5.85 6.32 -5.02
CA LEU A 128 4.88 6.31 -3.92
C LEU A 128 5.16 7.44 -2.92
N THR A 129 6.42 7.69 -2.60
CA THR A 129 6.85 8.76 -1.67
C THR A 129 6.46 10.13 -2.20
N HIS A 130 6.72 10.40 -3.47
CA HIS A 130 6.38 11.66 -4.11
C HIS A 130 4.86 11.83 -4.24
N LEU A 131 4.13 10.78 -4.62
CA LEU A 131 2.67 10.82 -4.69
C LEU A 131 2.02 11.15 -3.33
N LYS A 132 2.55 10.58 -2.23
CA LYS A 132 2.14 10.93 -0.86
C LYS A 132 2.36 12.42 -0.58
N GLN A 133 3.51 12.97 -0.98
CA GLN A 133 3.82 14.40 -0.77
C GLN A 133 2.88 15.30 -1.58
N GLU A 134 2.68 15.02 -2.87
CA GLU A 134 1.80 15.82 -3.74
C GLU A 134 0.36 15.85 -3.20
N LEU A 135 -0.19 14.69 -2.83
CA LEU A 135 -1.55 14.62 -2.32
C LEU A 135 -1.72 15.33 -0.98
N THR A 136 -0.73 15.22 -0.08
CA THR A 136 -0.78 15.91 1.22
C THR A 136 -0.55 17.43 1.11
N GLN A 137 0.10 17.90 0.04
CA GLN A 137 0.19 19.33 -0.28
C GLN A 137 -1.08 19.84 -0.96
N GLU A 138 -1.68 19.05 -1.85
CA GLU A 138 -2.91 19.42 -2.55
C GLU A 138 -4.13 19.47 -1.62
N PHE A 139 -4.25 18.50 -0.71
CA PHE A 139 -5.41 18.33 0.16
C PHE A 139 -5.08 18.58 1.63
N SER A 140 -5.49 19.73 2.15
CA SER A 140 -5.20 20.17 3.52
C SER A 140 -5.81 19.31 4.64
N PHE A 141 -6.76 18.43 4.30
CA PHE A 141 -7.36 17.46 5.21
C PHE A 141 -6.58 16.14 5.26
N LEU A 142 -5.49 15.99 4.51
CA LEU A 142 -4.58 14.86 4.63
C LEU A 142 -3.37 15.24 5.50
N HIS A 143 -2.81 14.25 6.18
CA HIS A 143 -1.54 14.41 6.90
C HIS A 143 -0.61 13.23 6.59
N PRO A 144 0.67 13.46 6.29
CA PRO A 144 1.60 12.40 5.88
C PRO A 144 1.85 11.33 6.95
N SER A 145 1.59 11.63 8.23
CA SER A 145 1.70 10.62 9.30
C SER A 145 0.47 9.71 9.41
N LEU A 146 -0.62 9.99 8.69
CA LEU A 146 -1.83 9.18 8.63
C LEU A 146 -1.95 8.51 7.26
N THR A 147 -0.83 8.02 6.74
CA THR A 147 -0.76 7.26 5.49
C THR A 147 -0.67 5.78 5.80
N TYR A 148 -1.50 4.97 5.14
CA TYR A 148 -1.62 3.53 5.34
C TYR A 148 -1.51 2.81 4.01
N GLY A 149 -1.19 1.51 4.05
CA GLY A 149 -1.07 0.69 2.84
C GLY A 149 -1.84 -0.62 2.94
N ILE A 150 -2.45 -1.04 1.84
CA ILE A 150 -2.96 -2.39 1.64
C ILE A 150 -2.52 -2.86 0.25
N GLY A 151 -2.09 -4.11 0.13
CA GLY A 151 -1.50 -4.58 -1.11
C GLY A 151 -1.60 -6.09 -1.23
N TRP A 152 -1.69 -6.57 -2.47
CA TRP A 152 -1.79 -7.99 -2.77
C TRP A 152 -0.56 -8.47 -3.52
N ASN A 153 0.00 -9.62 -3.16
CA ASN A 153 1.15 -10.25 -3.82
C ASN A 153 2.29 -9.25 -4.14
N ASN A 154 2.59 -8.92 -5.39
CA ASN A 154 3.60 -7.91 -5.73
C ASN A 154 3.38 -6.55 -5.03
N GLY A 155 2.13 -6.08 -4.94
CA GLY A 155 1.78 -4.90 -4.15
C GLY A 155 2.04 -5.09 -2.64
N ALA A 156 1.87 -6.29 -2.11
CA ALA A 156 2.19 -6.61 -0.71
C ALA A 156 3.71 -6.59 -0.45
N PHE A 157 4.52 -7.16 -1.36
CA PHE A 157 5.97 -6.99 -1.35
C PHE A 157 6.33 -5.50 -1.39
N MET A 158 5.69 -4.73 -2.28
CA MET A 158 5.98 -3.30 -2.47
C MET A 158 5.72 -2.48 -1.21
N LEU A 159 4.65 -2.78 -0.45
CA LEU A 159 4.40 -2.10 0.84
C LEU A 159 5.55 -2.29 1.82
N THR A 160 5.98 -3.54 1.99
CA THR A 160 7.06 -3.86 2.94
C THR A 160 8.41 -3.33 2.45
N TYR A 161 8.68 -3.41 1.14
CA TYR A 161 9.89 -2.86 0.54
C TYR A 161 9.96 -1.33 0.65
N ALA A 162 8.85 -0.63 0.42
CA ALA A 162 8.78 0.81 0.62
C ALA A 162 9.05 1.21 2.07
N MET A 163 8.62 0.42 3.05
CA MET A 163 8.93 0.67 4.46
C MET A 163 10.40 0.40 4.83
N GLN A 164 11.04 -0.57 4.20
CA GLN A 164 12.50 -0.79 4.36
C GLN A 164 13.28 0.43 3.89
N GLN A 165 12.92 0.96 2.72
CA GLN A 165 13.63 2.09 2.13
C GLN A 165 13.26 3.42 2.80
N VAL A 166 12.00 3.57 3.21
CA VAL A 166 11.45 4.78 3.83
C VAL A 166 10.59 4.37 5.05
N PRO A 167 11.19 4.25 6.25
CA PRO A 167 10.49 3.78 7.45
C PRO A 167 9.26 4.62 7.87
N SER A 168 9.19 5.88 7.42
CA SER A 168 8.08 6.80 7.66
C SER A 168 7.01 6.80 6.54
N MET A 169 7.12 5.90 5.56
CA MET A 169 6.22 5.83 4.42
C MET A 169 4.78 5.56 4.85
N PHE A 170 4.58 4.58 5.73
CA PHE A 170 3.26 4.18 6.23
C PHE A 170 3.23 4.12 7.76
N LYS A 171 2.08 4.46 8.34
CA LYS A 171 1.80 4.30 9.78
C LYS A 171 1.30 2.89 10.10
N ALA A 172 0.65 2.23 9.15
CA ALA A 172 0.44 0.79 9.19
C ALA A 172 0.18 0.24 7.79
N ILE A 173 0.47 -1.06 7.61
CA ILE A 173 0.27 -1.77 6.35
C ILE A 173 -0.45 -3.12 6.54
N VAL A 174 -1.16 -3.54 5.50
CA VAL A 174 -1.78 -4.87 5.38
C VAL A 174 -1.25 -5.57 4.13
N PRO A 175 -0.12 -6.29 4.22
CA PRO A 175 0.38 -7.13 3.14
C PRO A 175 -0.45 -8.41 3.03
N ILE A 176 -1.02 -8.65 1.86
CA ILE A 176 -1.82 -9.83 1.54
C ILE A 176 -1.04 -10.71 0.58
N ALA A 177 -0.73 -11.95 0.95
CA ALA A 177 -0.03 -12.90 0.08
C ALA A 177 1.30 -12.37 -0.52
N GLY A 178 2.05 -11.54 0.23
CA GLY A 178 3.43 -11.15 -0.08
C GLY A 178 4.09 -10.37 1.06
N TYR A 179 5.41 -10.52 1.25
CA TYR A 179 6.25 -9.66 2.10
C TYR A 179 7.73 -9.84 1.75
N THR A 180 8.52 -8.79 1.92
CA THR A 180 10.00 -8.83 1.88
C THR A 180 10.58 -9.64 3.03
N HIS A 181 11.64 -10.41 2.78
CA HIS A 181 12.27 -11.26 3.79
C HIS A 181 13.33 -10.55 4.65
N ARG A 182 13.68 -9.28 4.36
CA ARG A 182 14.75 -8.54 5.05
C ARG A 182 14.24 -7.66 6.19
N LEU A 183 13.65 -8.29 7.19
CA LEU A 183 13.02 -7.61 8.34
C LEU A 183 13.96 -6.68 9.13
N GLN A 184 15.25 -6.99 9.21
CA GLN A 184 16.20 -6.17 9.98
C GLN A 184 16.31 -4.74 9.43
N GLU A 185 15.93 -4.52 8.16
CA GLU A 185 15.94 -3.20 7.54
C GLU A 185 14.74 -2.33 7.99
N MET A 186 13.76 -2.91 8.71
CA MET A 186 12.58 -2.21 9.23
C MET A 186 12.61 -1.94 10.74
N VAL A 187 13.71 -2.20 11.45
CA VAL A 187 13.82 -2.01 12.92
C VAL A 187 13.51 -0.60 13.42
N ASN A 188 13.56 0.41 12.54
CA ASN A 188 13.23 1.79 12.86
C ASN A 188 11.82 2.21 12.40
N ALA A 189 11.01 1.29 11.87
CA ALA A 189 9.66 1.59 11.44
C ALA A 189 8.72 1.69 12.65
N ASP A 190 8.15 2.88 12.88
CA ASP A 190 7.05 3.08 13.85
C ASP A 190 5.69 2.82 13.15
N ALA A 191 5.50 1.57 12.72
CA ALA A 191 4.37 1.17 11.89
C ALA A 191 3.72 -0.14 12.37
N GLY A 192 2.39 -0.20 12.33
CA GLY A 192 1.65 -1.45 12.57
C GLY A 192 1.61 -2.34 11.33
N MET A 193 1.58 -3.66 11.52
CA MET A 193 1.46 -4.62 10.41
C MET A 193 0.40 -5.68 10.70
N MET A 194 -0.42 -5.99 9.70
CA MET A 194 -1.33 -7.14 9.70
C MET A 194 -1.08 -7.97 8.44
N LEU A 195 -0.45 -9.13 8.59
CA LEU A 195 -0.26 -10.08 7.48
C LEU A 195 -1.53 -10.89 7.24
N HIS A 196 -1.93 -11.03 5.97
CA HIS A 196 -3.07 -11.87 5.59
C HIS A 196 -2.65 -12.90 4.53
N TYR A 197 -2.87 -14.19 4.81
CA TYR A 197 -2.42 -15.29 3.98
C TYR A 197 -3.42 -16.44 3.97
N SER A 198 -3.56 -17.09 2.80
CA SER A 198 -4.17 -18.41 2.74
C SER A 198 -3.15 -19.49 3.13
N LEU A 199 -3.56 -20.49 3.90
CA LEU A 199 -2.67 -21.58 4.33
C LEU A 199 -2.26 -22.52 3.17
N ASP A 200 -2.99 -22.49 2.07
CA ASP A 200 -2.75 -23.28 0.85
C ASP A 200 -2.19 -22.45 -0.31
N ASP A 201 -1.73 -21.22 -0.06
CA ASP A 201 -1.06 -20.41 -1.08
C ASP A 201 0.23 -21.10 -1.55
N THR A 202 0.27 -21.44 -2.84
CA THR A 202 1.42 -22.11 -3.47
C THR A 202 2.38 -21.13 -4.13
N GLN A 203 2.01 -19.86 -4.29
CA GLN A 203 2.85 -18.83 -4.90
C GLN A 203 3.81 -18.24 -3.88
N THR A 204 3.24 -17.69 -2.80
CA THR A 204 3.97 -17.12 -1.66
C THR A 204 3.67 -17.97 -0.44
N ARG A 205 4.34 -19.11 -0.35
CA ARG A 205 4.02 -20.12 0.65
C ARG A 205 4.09 -19.52 2.07
N PRO A 206 3.08 -19.72 2.93
CA PRO A 206 3.15 -19.26 4.32
C PRO A 206 4.32 -19.85 5.10
N SER A 207 4.80 -21.03 4.70
CA SER A 207 6.01 -21.66 5.24
C SER A 207 7.31 -20.95 4.85
N GLY A 208 7.25 -19.90 4.04
CA GLY A 208 8.38 -19.27 3.38
C GLY A 208 8.71 -19.95 2.06
N CYS A 209 9.34 -19.19 1.17
CA CYS A 209 9.95 -19.65 -0.06
C CYS A 209 11.19 -18.77 -0.35
N CYS A 210 12.20 -19.31 -1.01
CA CYS A 210 13.41 -18.58 -1.39
C CYS A 210 14.21 -19.38 -2.43
N ASP A 211 15.30 -18.79 -2.94
CA ASP A 211 16.22 -19.37 -3.92
C ASP A 211 17.20 -20.36 -3.26
N ASN A 212 16.67 -21.31 -2.49
CA ASN A 212 17.44 -22.39 -1.86
C ASN A 212 17.02 -23.75 -2.43
N PRO A 213 17.94 -24.52 -3.05
CA PRO A 213 17.61 -25.77 -3.73
C PRO A 213 17.11 -26.89 -2.79
N ASN A 214 17.23 -26.72 -1.47
CA ASN A 214 16.76 -27.68 -0.47
C ASN A 214 15.43 -27.28 0.18
N LEU A 215 14.88 -26.11 -0.16
CA LEU A 215 13.62 -25.59 0.39
C LEU A 215 12.62 -25.34 -0.76
N PRO A 216 11.33 -25.14 -0.45
CA PRO A 216 10.35 -24.82 -1.48
C PRO A 216 10.71 -23.52 -2.23
N GLU A 217 10.81 -23.60 -3.55
CA GLU A 217 11.01 -22.44 -4.42
C GLU A 217 9.79 -21.52 -4.40
N CYS A 218 10.03 -20.22 -4.58
CA CYS A 218 8.95 -19.27 -4.83
C CYS A 218 8.46 -19.42 -6.27
N ASN A 219 7.14 -19.26 -6.48
CA ASN A 219 6.61 -19.11 -7.84
C ASN A 219 6.42 -17.61 -8.16
N GLY A 220 6.28 -17.27 -9.44
CA GLY A 220 5.92 -15.91 -9.87
C GLY A 220 7.07 -14.90 -9.82
N GLU A 221 8.29 -15.31 -10.17
CA GLU A 221 9.48 -14.44 -10.28
C GLU A 221 9.91 -13.71 -8.99
N VAL A 222 9.44 -14.19 -7.83
CA VAL A 222 9.98 -13.78 -6.54
C VAL A 222 11.39 -14.40 -6.40
N MET A 223 12.39 -13.55 -6.22
CA MET A 223 13.77 -13.94 -5.97
C MET A 223 14.17 -13.45 -4.59
N SER A 224 14.64 -14.35 -3.73
CA SER A 224 15.07 -14.00 -2.38
C SER A 224 16.07 -15.02 -1.87
N ASP A 225 17.13 -14.54 -1.21
CA ASP A 225 18.13 -15.41 -0.59
C ASP A 225 17.68 -15.96 0.79
N TRP A 226 16.57 -15.43 1.34
CA TRP A 226 16.13 -15.68 2.70
C TRP A 226 14.78 -16.40 2.73
N CYS A 227 14.76 -17.63 3.27
CA CYS A 227 13.53 -18.37 3.49
C CYS A 227 12.97 -18.04 4.88
N VAL A 228 11.99 -17.15 4.95
CA VAL A 228 11.32 -16.78 6.21
C VAL A 228 9.83 -17.10 6.09
N SER A 229 9.30 -17.94 6.98
CA SER A 229 7.85 -18.19 7.09
C SER A 229 7.10 -17.03 7.73
N ILE A 230 5.76 -16.99 7.59
CA ILE A 230 4.94 -15.95 8.23
C ILE A 230 5.08 -15.94 9.76
N LEU A 231 5.29 -17.11 10.37
CA LEU A 231 5.46 -17.23 11.82
C LEU A 231 6.84 -16.72 12.25
N GLN A 232 7.88 -17.09 11.52
CA GLN A 232 9.23 -16.54 11.76
C GLN A 232 9.26 -15.04 11.51
N PHE A 233 8.54 -14.56 10.51
CA PHE A 233 8.41 -13.12 10.25
C PHE A 233 7.79 -12.42 11.46
N PHE A 234 6.70 -12.97 12.01
CA PHE A 234 6.06 -12.43 13.21
C PHE A 234 6.99 -12.44 14.41
N ASP A 235 7.69 -13.54 14.66
CA ASP A 235 8.64 -13.67 15.77
C ASP A 235 9.77 -12.63 15.63
N LEU A 236 10.35 -12.50 14.44
CA LEU A 236 11.39 -11.51 14.14
C LEU A 236 10.88 -10.08 14.28
N TRP A 237 9.66 -9.78 13.85
CA TRP A 237 9.06 -8.46 14.06
C TRP A 237 8.92 -8.16 15.55
N ALA A 238 8.34 -9.09 16.31
CA ALA A 238 8.14 -8.94 17.74
C ALA A 238 9.47 -8.72 18.49
N THR A 239 10.53 -9.43 18.13
CA THR A 239 11.82 -9.32 18.85
C THR A 239 12.71 -8.19 18.34
N GLU A 240 12.80 -7.98 17.03
CA GLU A 240 13.76 -7.04 16.43
C GLU A 240 13.18 -5.63 16.27
N VAL A 241 11.87 -5.52 16.00
CA VAL A 241 11.20 -4.22 15.80
C VAL A 241 10.53 -3.77 17.09
N ASP A 242 9.66 -4.61 17.67
CA ASP A 242 8.89 -4.26 18.88
C ASP A 242 9.68 -4.48 20.17
N GLN A 243 10.83 -5.15 20.11
CA GLN A 243 11.69 -5.46 21.27
C GLN A 243 10.97 -6.23 22.39
N CYS A 244 10.02 -7.09 22.02
CA CYS A 244 9.30 -7.98 22.93
C CYS A 244 10.23 -9.09 23.47
N SER A 245 10.03 -9.52 24.72
CA SER A 245 10.78 -10.63 25.30
C SER A 245 10.02 -11.95 25.13
N ILE A 246 10.63 -12.98 24.51
CA ILE A 246 9.98 -14.28 24.26
C ILE A 246 9.56 -15.01 25.57
N SER A 247 10.06 -14.58 26.73
CA SER A 247 9.58 -15.06 28.04
C SER A 247 8.09 -14.77 28.31
N ASP A 248 7.52 -13.77 27.63
CA ASP A 248 6.12 -13.38 27.79
C ASP A 248 5.15 -14.30 27.01
N ALA A 249 5.65 -15.17 26.13
CA ALA A 249 4.86 -16.11 25.33
C ALA A 249 4.53 -17.45 26.06
N SER A 250 5.02 -17.64 27.29
CA SER A 250 4.68 -18.81 28.11
C SER A 250 3.26 -18.77 28.70
N GLY A 251 2.52 -17.69 28.45
CA GLY A 251 1.11 -17.51 28.81
C GLY A 251 0.14 -17.90 27.71
N GLY A 252 0.24 -19.14 27.18
CA GLY A 252 -0.87 -19.90 26.60
C GLY A 252 -1.56 -19.38 25.32
N PHE A 253 -1.32 -20.09 24.21
CA PHE A 253 -2.43 -20.48 23.33
C PHE A 253 -2.97 -21.82 23.83
N ASP A 254 -3.72 -21.79 24.94
CA ASP A 254 -4.50 -22.94 25.40
C ASP A 254 -5.95 -22.79 24.94
N ASN A 255 -6.35 -23.75 24.10
CA ASN A 255 -7.66 -24.09 23.50
C ASN A 255 -8.02 -23.45 22.15
#